data_AF-A0A9Q3HGX9-F1
#
_entry.id   AF-A0A9Q3HGX9-F1
#
_cell.length_a   1.000
_cell.length_b   1.000
_cell.length_c   1.000
_cell.angle_alpha   90.00
_cell.angle_beta   90.00
_cell.angle_gamma   90.00
#
_symmetry.space_group_name_H-M   'P 1'
#
loop_
_entity.id
_entity.type
_entity.pdbx_description
1 polymer ?
#
loop_
_entity_poly.entity_id
_entity_poly.type
_entity_poly.pdbx_seq_one_letter_code
_entity_poly.pdbx_strand_id
1 'polypeptide(L)'
;MGWVTALPPGGYRSFNACLVLVDRYRKTPMFLPCHKDDTAMNTAIMIWNRFISHTGLVQNIISDRDSKVTSALWTSPHNLFGTILSFSGAYNPQMMG
;
A
#
# COMPACT_ATOMS: atom_id res chain seq x y z
N MET A 1 1.44 2.03 5.33
CA MET A 1 0.41 1.87 4.27
C MET A 1 -0.77 1.12 4.86
N GLY A 2 -1.97 1.42 4.37
CA GLY A 2 -3.19 0.74 4.80
C GLY A 2 -4.37 1.10 3.90
N TRP A 3 -5.47 0.38 4.05
CA TRP A 3 -6.66 0.55 3.21
C TRP A 3 -7.83 1.16 3.99
N VAL A 4 -8.50 2.10 3.35
CA VAL A 4 -9.85 2.53 3.71
C VAL A 4 -10.81 1.81 2.79
N THR A 5 -11.68 0.97 3.34
CA THR A 5 -12.64 0.16 2.57
C THR A 5 -14.08 0.54 2.92
N ALA A 6 -15.05 -0.09 2.25
CA ALA A 6 -16.48 0.16 2.43
C ALA A 6 -16.91 1.61 2.12
N LEU A 7 -16.23 2.25 1.17
CA LEU A 7 -16.63 3.55 0.66
C LEU A 7 -17.79 3.38 -0.33
N PRO A 8 -18.72 4.35 -0.41
CA PRO A 8 -19.69 4.39 -1.50
C PRO A 8 -18.98 4.38 -2.85
N PRO A 9 -19.44 3.60 -3.85
CA PRO A 9 -18.85 3.58 -5.18
C PRO A 9 -18.82 5.00 -5.78
N GLY A 10 -17.63 5.42 -6.24
CA GLY A 10 -17.40 6.79 -6.70
C GLY A 10 -16.70 6.88 -8.06
N GLY A 11 -17.03 7.94 -8.80
CA GLY A 11 -16.46 8.27 -10.11
C GLY A 11 -16.85 7.28 -11.22
N TYR A 12 -16.32 7.49 -12.42
CA TYR A 12 -16.66 6.68 -13.60
C TYR A 12 -16.20 5.21 -13.51
N ARG A 13 -15.24 4.90 -12.63
CA ARG A 13 -14.73 3.54 -12.40
C ARG A 13 -15.35 2.85 -11.18
N SER A 14 -16.29 3.50 -10.49
CA SER A 14 -16.99 2.96 -9.32
C SER A 14 -16.03 2.41 -8.24
N PHE A 15 -14.96 3.16 -7.94
CA PHE A 15 -14.03 2.77 -6.88
C PHE A 15 -14.74 2.77 -5.53
N ASN A 16 -14.48 1.76 -4.70
CA ASN A 16 -15.14 1.55 -3.40
C ASN A 16 -14.15 1.37 -2.23
N ALA A 17 -12.86 1.57 -2.50
CA ALA A 17 -11.79 1.57 -1.51
C ALA A 17 -10.71 2.60 -1.89
N CYS A 18 -9.84 2.92 -0.93
CA CYS A 18 -8.68 3.75 -1.15
C CYS A 18 -7.47 3.17 -0.40
N LEU A 19 -6.35 3.00 -1.11
CA LEU A 19 -5.07 2.71 -0.51
C LEU A 19 -4.39 4.03 -0.10
N VAL A 20 -4.01 4.11 1.18
CA VAL A 20 -3.32 5.27 1.75
C VAL A 20 -1.85 4.93 1.94
N LEU A 21 -0.99 5.69 1.26
CA LEU A 21 0.45 5.60 1.35
C LEU A 21 0.98 6.90 1.95
N VAL A 22 1.86 6.81 2.94
CA VAL A 22 2.47 7.98 3.57
C VAL A 22 3.96 7.89 3.36
N ASP A 23 4.51 8.85 2.63
CA ASP A 23 5.96 9.07 2.62
C ASP A 23 6.33 9.82 3.90
N ARG A 24 6.97 9.13 4.84
CA ARG A 24 7.38 9.70 6.13
C ARG A 24 8.45 10.77 5.99
N TYR A 25 9.22 10.79 4.91
CA TYR A 25 10.21 11.83 4.66
C TYR A 25 9.53 13.12 4.19
N ARG A 26 8.63 13.03 3.20
CA ARG A 26 7.89 14.18 2.68
C ARG A 26 6.73 14.64 3.57
N LYS A 27 6.30 13.80 4.53
CA LYS A 27 5.13 14.00 5.39
C LYS A 27 3.82 14.25 4.62
N THR A 28 3.75 13.74 3.40
CA THR A 28 2.59 13.92 2.52
C THR A 28 1.93 12.56 2.25
N PRO A 29 0.62 12.42 2.51
CA PRO A 29 -0.12 11.22 2.14
C PRO A 29 -0.45 11.23 0.64
N MET A 30 -0.40 10.06 0.01
CA MET A 30 -0.91 9.78 -1.32
C MET A 30 -2.10 8.83 -1.21
N PHE A 31 -3.21 9.22 -1.83
CA PHE A 31 -4.46 8.47 -1.86
C PHE A 31 -4.63 7.83 -3.24
N LEU A 32 -4.62 6.50 -3.28
CA LEU A 32 -4.79 5.73 -4.51
C LEU A 32 -6.19 5.09 -4.49
N PRO A 33 -7.12 5.53 -5.35
CA PRO A 33 -8.44 4.91 -5.42
C PRO A 33 -8.33 3.51 -6.00
N CYS A 34 -9.03 2.55 -5.39
CA CYS A 34 -8.97 1.14 -5.74
C CYS A 34 -10.30 0.44 -5.46
N HIS A 35 -10.36 -0.85 -5.74
CA HIS A 35 -11.47 -1.70 -5.38
C HIS A 35 -11.12 -2.54 -4.15
N LYS A 36 -12.08 -2.76 -3.25
CA LYS A 36 -11.92 -3.62 -2.07
C LYS A 36 -11.39 -5.00 -2.46
N ASP A 37 -11.92 -5.53 -3.55
CA ASP A 37 -11.64 -6.87 -4.05
C ASP A 37 -10.43 -6.92 -5.00
N ASP A 38 -9.65 -5.83 -5.09
CA ASP A 38 -8.41 -5.83 -5.86
C ASP A 38 -7.45 -6.90 -5.34
N THR A 39 -6.91 -7.68 -6.27
CA THR A 39 -5.95 -8.74 -5.97
C THR A 39 -4.61 -8.16 -5.50
N ALA A 40 -3.75 -9.02 -4.96
CA ALA A 40 -2.36 -8.66 -4.64
C ALA A 40 -1.62 -8.13 -5.88
N MET A 41 -1.86 -8.72 -7.06
CA MET A 41 -1.24 -8.29 -8.31
C MET A 41 -1.74 -6.91 -8.76
N ASN A 42 -3.06 -6.65 -8.72
CA ASN A 42 -3.63 -5.34 -9.03
C ASN A 42 -3.02 -4.25 -8.13
N THR A 43 -2.92 -4.57 -6.84
CA THR A 43 -2.33 -3.68 -5.82
C THR A 43 -0.86 -3.40 -6.11
N ALA A 44 -0.05 -4.43 -6.37
CA ALA A 44 1.38 -4.28 -6.64
C ALA A 44 1.63 -3.41 -7.88
N ILE A 45 0.89 -3.67 -8.97
CA ILE A 45 0.97 -2.87 -10.21
C ILE A 45 0.58 -1.41 -9.94
N MET A 46 -0.50 -1.19 -9.19
CA MET A 46 -0.96 0.16 -8.84
C MET A 46 0.09 0.92 -8.03
N ILE A 47 0.69 0.31 -7.00
CA ILE A 47 1.73 0.94 -6.19
C ILE A 47 2.97 1.24 -7.03
N TRP A 48 3.41 0.29 -7.85
CA TRP A 48 4.58 0.48 -8.71
C TRP A 48 4.37 1.66 -9.68
N ASN A 49 3.23 1.70 -10.36
CA ASN A 49 2.95 2.68 -11.39
C ASN A 49 2.65 4.09 -10.85
N ARG A 50 2.11 4.20 -9.64
CA ARG A 50 1.65 5.50 -9.10
C ARG A 50 2.51 6.05 -7.97
N PHE A 51 2.97 5.18 -7.08
CA PHE A 51 3.74 5.60 -5.91
C PHE A 51 5.23 5.55 -6.20
N ILE A 52 5.76 4.37 -6.55
CA ILE A 52 7.21 4.19 -6.79
C ILE A 52 7.70 5.05 -7.96
N SER A 53 6.88 5.23 -9.01
CA SER A 53 7.20 6.15 -10.11
C SER A 53 7.33 7.62 -9.66
N HIS A 54 6.63 8.02 -8.60
CA HIS A 54 6.63 9.39 -8.09
C HIS A 54 7.64 9.63 -6.95
N THR A 55 7.87 8.62 -6.10
CA THR A 55 8.75 8.71 -4.92
C THR A 55 10.12 8.10 -5.14
N GLY A 56 10.28 7.28 -6.19
CA GLY A 56 11.39 6.35 -6.31
C GLY A 56 11.22 5.11 -5.43
N LEU A 57 12.24 4.24 -5.44
CA LEU A 57 12.30 3.08 -4.55
C LEU A 57 12.44 3.52 -3.10
N VAL A 58 11.61 2.95 -2.24
CA VAL A 58 11.63 3.22 -0.79
C VAL A 58 12.51 2.20 -0.08
N GLN A 59 13.22 2.67 0.95
CA GLN A 59 14.11 1.81 1.75
C GLN A 59 13.33 0.96 2.77
N ASN A 60 12.21 1.47 3.28
CA ASN A 60 11.42 0.78 4.29
C ASN A 60 9.92 1.02 4.06
N ILE A 61 9.14 -0.06 4.08
CA ILE A 61 7.69 -0.02 3.99
C ILE A 61 7.12 -0.62 5.27
N ILE A 62 6.35 0.20 5.98
CA ILE A 62 5.55 -0.24 7.12
C ILE A 62 4.11 -0.41 6.65
N SER A 63 3.54 -1.60 6.83
CA SER A 63 2.18 -1.94 6.43
C SER A 63 1.45 -2.74 7.51
N ASP A 64 0.13 -2.79 7.44
CA ASP A 64 -0.63 -3.79 8.18
C ASP A 64 -0.39 -5.21 7.59
N ARG A 65 -0.96 -6.24 8.21
CA ARG A 65 -0.80 -7.64 7.74
C ARG A 65 -1.83 -8.02 6.66
N ASP A 66 -2.20 -7.11 5.77
CA ASP A 66 -3.09 -7.44 4.67
C ASP A 66 -2.43 -8.48 3.74
N SER A 67 -3.20 -9.47 3.30
CA SER A 67 -2.70 -10.58 2.49
C SER A 67 -2.06 -10.11 1.17
N LYS A 68 -2.46 -8.93 0.67
CA LYS A 68 -1.89 -8.33 -0.55
C LYS A 68 -0.41 -7.97 -0.37
N VAL A 69 -0.03 -7.49 0.82
CA VAL A 69 1.36 -7.07 1.13
C VAL A 69 2.18 -8.14 1.84
N THR A 70 1.57 -9.19 2.37
CA THR A 70 2.31 -10.36 2.85
C THR A 70 2.54 -11.40 1.74
N SER A 71 1.94 -11.22 0.57
CA SER A 71 2.05 -12.14 -0.57
C SER A 71 3.46 -12.22 -1.14
N ALA A 72 3.82 -13.37 -1.71
CA ALA A 72 5.10 -13.55 -2.42
C ALA A 72 5.28 -12.59 -3.61
N LEU A 73 4.17 -12.19 -4.26
CA LEU A 73 4.17 -11.18 -5.32
C LEU A 73 4.65 -9.81 -4.82
N TRP A 74 4.45 -9.50 -3.54
CA TRP A 74 4.92 -8.28 -2.94
C TRP A 74 6.31 -8.44 -2.33
N THR A 75 6.54 -9.50 -1.55
CA THR A 75 7.80 -9.66 -0.78
C THR A 75 9.00 -9.96 -1.67
N SER A 76 8.83 -10.76 -2.73
CA SER A 76 9.94 -11.14 -3.61
C SER A 76 10.62 -9.97 -4.33
N PRO A 77 9.88 -9.05 -5.01
CA PRO A 77 10.51 -7.89 -5.64
C PRO A 77 11.14 -6.94 -4.62
N HIS A 78 10.51 -6.71 -3.47
CA HIS A 78 11.07 -5.83 -2.43
C HIS A 78 12.36 -6.39 -1.82
N ASN A 79 12.44 -7.71 -1.63
CA ASN A 79 13.68 -8.37 -1.21
C ASN A 79 14.78 -8.19 -2.26
N LEU A 80 14.47 -8.29 -3.55
CA LEU A 80 15.42 -8.07 -4.63
C LEU A 80 15.94 -6.62 -4.67
N PHE A 81 15.06 -5.65 -4.40
CA PHE A 81 15.44 -4.23 -4.35
C PHE A 81 16.08 -3.80 -3.03
N GLY A 82 16.20 -4.71 -2.04
CA GLY A 82 16.74 -4.39 -0.72
C GLY A 82 15.80 -3.52 0.14
N THR A 83 14.51 -3.47 -0.18
CA THR A 83 13.52 -2.76 0.63
C THR A 83 13.16 -3.58 1.86
N ILE A 84 13.23 -2.96 3.03
CA ILE A 84 12.83 -3.58 4.30
C ILE A 84 11.31 -3.52 4.43
N LEU A 85 10.66 -4.69 4.55
CA LEU A 85 9.23 -4.80 4.81
C LEU A 85 8.98 -5.02 6.31
N SER A 86 8.25 -4.10 6.93
CA SER A 86 7.83 -4.19 8.33
C SER A 86 6.31 -4.28 8.42
N PHE A 87 5.80 -5.26 9.14
CA PHE A 87 4.36 -5.46 9.30
C PHE A 87 3.92 -5.15 10.73
N SER A 88 2.97 -4.23 10.90
CA SER A 88 2.42 -3.91 12.23
C SER A 88 1.58 -5.06 12.77
N GLY A 89 1.71 -5.34 14.07
CA GLY A 89 0.85 -6.32 14.74
C GLY A 89 -0.59 -5.83 14.87
N ALA A 90 -1.55 -6.77 14.90
CA ALA A 90 -2.99 -6.50 14.96
C ALA A 90 -3.47 -5.66 16.17
N TYR A 91 -2.60 -5.43 17.17
CA TYR A 91 -2.93 -4.77 18.43
C TYR A 91 -1.97 -3.62 18.81
N ASN A 92 -1.13 -3.13 17.88
CA ASN A 92 -0.23 -2.02 18.19
C ASN A 92 -0.30 -0.89 17.14
N PRO A 93 -1.30 0.01 17.23
CA PRO A 93 -1.44 1.15 16.31
C PRO A 93 -0.27 2.15 16.39
N GLN A 94 0.60 2.04 17.40
CA GLN A 94 1.75 2.91 17.63
C GLN A 94 2.89 2.75 16.60
N MET A 95 2.95 1.63 15.86
CA MET A 95 3.99 1.46 14.83
C MET A 95 3.75 2.29 13.55
N MET A 96 2.59 2.95 13.43
CA MET A 96 2.24 3.77 12.27
C MET A 96 2.42 5.30 12.51
N GLY A 97 3.12 5.68 13.59
CA GLY A 97 3.52 7.06 13.89
C GLY A 97 4.69 7.58 13.06
#